data_AF-A0A0F7DBX5-F1
#
_entry.id   AF-A0A0F7DBX5-F1
#
_cell.length_a   1.000
_cell.length_b   1.000
_cell.length_c   1.000
_cell.angle_alpha   90.00
_cell.angle_beta   90.00
_cell.angle_gamma   90.00
#
_symmetry.space_group_name_H-M   'P 1'
#
loop_
_entity.id
_entity.type
_entity.pdbx_description
1 polymer ?
#
loop_
_entity_poly.entity_id
_entity_poly.type
_entity_poly.pdbx_seq_one_letter_code
_entity_poly.pdbx_strand_id
1 'polypeptide(L)'
;MRRAVLLVLLLAALTSLASASECIDCHKQVTPGIVDQWLSGNMSKHIGCEACHGVGHRSSDDWQNAKMPTPDTCKACHPKQYEQYASGKHYYAWIAMKAMPAIQHIPTPLKDLEGFKGCSGCHKIGVIQDKDEAYRYGSAACDSCHTRHKFSKEEARKPEACLPCHMGFDHPQYEMWSTSKHGVIYSIEGDTGRAPKCQTCHMANGNHSVMTAWGFLALRVPEDDDEWWKDRVTILQALGVLDENGNPTERFEVVKAGKVARLSKEEWQAEREKMIEICSQCHSENFAREQLEAGDKMIREADRVFAEAIRTVKELYDLGILEKPEGWKYAPDLLQFYEVKTPIEEELYLMFLEYRMRTFQGAFHMNPDYSHWYGWAPMKAALVKIKYEAEKLKAEKLGEEGSKATPTPTAEKTEKQSESAPGFGLLAGLIAISAAVVTWRARRR
;
A
#
# COMPACT_ATOMS: atom_id res chain seq x y z
N MET A 1 -1.30 -42.61 43.30
CA MET A 1 -1.63 -41.73 42.15
C MET A 1 -0.95 -40.36 42.22
N ARG A 2 -1.08 -39.55 43.29
CA ARG A 2 -0.46 -38.20 43.37
C ARG A 2 1.08 -38.15 43.20
N ARG A 3 1.82 -39.13 43.76
CA ARG A 3 3.29 -39.22 43.60
C ARG A 3 3.75 -39.60 42.19
N ALA A 4 2.96 -40.41 41.47
CA ALA A 4 3.26 -40.81 40.10
C ALA A 4 2.99 -39.65 39.11
N VAL A 5 1.93 -38.87 39.33
CA VAL A 5 1.64 -37.66 38.55
C VAL A 5 2.71 -36.59 38.75
N LEU A 6 3.19 -36.40 40.00
CA LEU A 6 4.32 -35.50 40.29
C LEU A 6 5.63 -35.95 39.64
N LEU A 7 5.93 -37.25 39.61
CA LEU A 7 7.13 -37.77 38.93
C LEU A 7 7.06 -37.59 37.43
N VAL A 8 5.89 -37.83 36.81
CA VAL A 8 5.68 -37.65 35.36
C VAL A 8 5.76 -36.17 34.97
N LEU A 9 5.22 -35.26 35.79
CA LEU A 9 5.35 -33.81 35.56
C LEU A 9 6.80 -33.32 35.74
N LEU A 10 7.56 -33.86 36.69
CA LEU A 10 8.98 -33.57 36.87
C LEU A 10 9.82 -34.11 35.71
N LEU A 11 9.58 -35.33 35.25
CA LEU A 11 10.27 -35.90 34.08
C LEU A 11 9.94 -35.12 32.80
N ALA A 12 8.69 -34.71 32.59
CA ALA A 12 8.30 -33.88 31.45
C ALA A 12 9.00 -32.51 31.47
N ALA A 13 9.12 -31.89 32.65
CA ALA A 13 9.85 -30.63 32.84
C ALA A 13 11.37 -30.78 32.67
N LEU A 14 11.95 -31.92 33.08
CA LEU A 14 13.37 -32.23 32.90
C LEU A 14 13.72 -32.52 31.43
N THR A 15 12.84 -33.19 30.67
CA THR A 15 13.04 -33.44 29.24
C THR A 15 12.97 -32.16 28.40
N SER A 16 12.15 -31.17 28.78
CA SER A 16 12.10 -29.89 28.08
C SER A 16 13.35 -29.02 28.31
N LEU A 17 13.95 -29.08 29.51
CA LEU A 17 15.18 -28.33 29.81
C LEU A 17 16.41 -28.87 29.07
N ALA A 18 16.50 -30.19 28.86
CA ALA A 18 17.64 -30.82 28.19
C ALA A 18 17.68 -30.57 26.67
N SER A 19 16.52 -30.45 26.00
CA SER A 19 16.48 -30.20 24.54
C SER A 19 16.84 -28.75 24.19
N ALA A 20 16.52 -27.78 25.07
CA ALA A 20 16.85 -26.38 24.86
C ALA A 20 18.38 -26.13 24.79
N SER A 21 19.17 -26.89 25.58
CA SER A 21 20.64 -26.82 25.49
C SER A 21 21.18 -27.40 24.19
N GLU A 22 20.62 -28.52 23.69
CA GLU A 22 21.10 -29.16 22.46
C GLU A 22 20.91 -28.27 21.22
N CYS A 23 19.74 -27.63 21.10
CA CYS A 23 19.47 -26.68 20.02
C CYS A 23 20.48 -25.51 20.05
N ILE A 24 20.67 -24.92 21.23
CA ILE A 24 21.56 -23.77 21.42
C ILE A 24 23.02 -24.16 21.14
N ASP A 25 23.50 -25.30 21.64
CA ASP A 25 24.90 -25.69 21.53
C ASP A 25 25.33 -25.98 20.09
N CYS A 26 24.43 -26.57 19.28
CA CYS A 26 24.66 -26.74 17.85
C CYS A 26 24.53 -25.40 17.11
N HIS A 27 23.46 -24.64 17.34
CA HIS A 27 23.22 -23.38 16.61
C HIS A 27 24.20 -22.26 16.98
N LYS A 28 24.90 -22.32 18.11
CA LYS A 28 26.04 -21.43 18.40
C LYS A 28 27.16 -21.59 17.38
N GLN A 29 27.32 -22.78 16.82
CA GLN A 29 28.36 -23.08 15.84
C GLN A 29 27.87 -22.79 14.41
N VAL A 30 26.62 -23.14 14.11
CA VAL A 30 26.07 -23.05 12.74
C VAL A 30 25.45 -21.68 12.44
N THR A 31 24.72 -21.09 13.40
CA THR A 31 24.03 -19.80 13.25
C THR A 31 24.21 -18.92 14.50
N PRO A 32 25.46 -18.55 14.86
CA PRO A 32 25.76 -17.85 16.12
C PRO A 32 24.91 -16.58 16.32
N GLY A 33 24.72 -15.78 15.26
CA GLY A 33 23.93 -14.55 15.36
C GLY A 33 22.47 -14.76 15.75
N ILE A 34 21.85 -15.89 15.36
CA ILE A 34 20.47 -16.22 15.78
C ILE A 34 20.45 -16.53 17.28
N VAL A 35 21.42 -17.29 17.77
CA VAL A 35 21.53 -17.62 19.18
C VAL A 35 21.80 -16.37 20.00
N ASP A 36 22.72 -15.50 19.57
CA ASP A 36 23.03 -14.26 20.27
C ASP A 36 21.80 -13.35 20.36
N GLN A 37 21.04 -13.21 19.27
CA GLN A 37 19.77 -12.48 19.27
C GLN A 37 18.78 -13.09 20.27
N TRP A 38 18.59 -14.41 20.23
CA TRP A 38 17.69 -15.13 21.13
C TRP A 38 18.06 -14.94 22.60
N LEU A 39 19.32 -15.18 22.95
CA LEU A 39 19.84 -15.04 24.31
C LEU A 39 19.77 -13.59 24.80
N SER A 40 19.86 -12.60 23.91
CA SER A 40 19.64 -11.18 24.25
C SER A 40 18.17 -10.82 24.46
N GLY A 41 17.23 -11.64 23.95
CA GLY A 41 15.80 -11.45 24.07
C GLY A 41 15.24 -11.94 25.41
N ASN A 42 14.08 -11.44 25.82
CA ASN A 42 13.50 -11.81 27.12
C ASN A 42 12.94 -13.24 27.15
N MET A 43 12.50 -13.78 26.01
CA MET A 43 11.88 -15.11 25.95
C MET A 43 12.86 -16.24 26.26
N SER A 44 14.15 -16.09 25.94
CA SER A 44 15.18 -17.10 26.23
C SER A 44 15.35 -17.43 27.70
N LYS A 45 14.86 -16.56 28.60
CA LYS A 45 14.84 -16.78 30.05
C LYS A 45 13.72 -17.71 30.51
N HIS A 46 12.75 -18.00 29.64
CA HIS A 46 11.50 -18.67 30.01
C HIS A 46 11.18 -19.89 29.16
N ILE A 47 11.60 -19.92 27.89
CA ILE A 47 11.35 -21.01 26.96
C ILE A 47 12.61 -21.28 26.12
N GLY A 48 12.71 -22.49 25.55
CA GLY A 48 13.73 -22.86 24.58
C GLY A 48 13.27 -22.68 23.13
N CYS A 49 14.17 -23.00 22.19
CA CYS A 49 13.92 -22.91 20.75
C CYS A 49 12.74 -23.81 20.32
N GLU A 50 12.65 -24.98 20.95
CA GLU A 50 11.66 -26.03 20.69
C GLU A 50 10.22 -25.61 21.00
N ALA A 51 10.02 -24.63 21.89
CA ALA A 51 8.68 -24.11 22.19
C ALA A 51 8.03 -23.46 20.95
N CYS A 52 8.86 -22.89 20.06
CA CYS A 52 8.42 -22.26 18.82
C CYS A 52 8.62 -23.19 17.61
N HIS A 53 9.74 -23.89 17.57
CA HIS A 53 10.18 -24.66 16.40
C HIS A 53 9.97 -26.17 16.52
N GLY A 54 9.47 -26.67 17.66
CA GLY A 54 9.37 -28.10 17.91
C GLY A 54 10.73 -28.81 18.02
N VAL A 55 10.68 -30.14 18.07
CA VAL A 55 11.85 -31.02 18.28
C VAL A 55 12.09 -31.99 17.12
N GLY A 56 11.46 -31.74 15.97
CA GLY A 56 11.44 -32.67 14.83
C GLY A 56 12.75 -32.73 14.05
N HIS A 57 13.57 -31.69 14.12
CA HIS A 57 14.86 -31.57 13.45
C HIS A 57 16.00 -31.85 14.44
N ARG A 58 17.01 -32.62 14.01
CA ARG A 58 18.17 -32.99 14.82
C ARG A 58 19.51 -32.88 14.06
N SER A 59 19.52 -32.73 12.74
CA SER A 59 20.74 -32.59 11.93
C SER A 59 20.51 -31.75 10.69
N SER A 60 21.56 -31.23 10.05
CA SER A 60 21.44 -30.40 8.83
C SER A 60 20.58 -31.01 7.72
N ASP A 61 20.44 -32.33 7.68
CA ASP A 61 19.72 -33.06 6.63
C ASP A 61 18.20 -33.12 6.86
N ASP A 62 17.73 -32.84 8.08
CA ASP A 62 16.30 -32.92 8.45
C ASP A 62 15.71 -31.56 8.86
N TRP A 63 16.30 -30.46 8.40
CA TRP A 63 15.89 -29.07 8.69
C TRP A 63 14.43 -28.77 8.38
N GLN A 64 13.81 -29.50 7.45
CA GLN A 64 12.39 -29.40 7.11
C GLN A 64 11.45 -29.87 8.23
N ASN A 65 11.95 -30.65 9.19
CA ASN A 65 11.14 -31.15 10.30
C ASN A 65 10.98 -30.12 11.43
N ALA A 66 11.74 -29.01 11.42
CA ALA A 66 11.46 -27.88 12.29
C ALA A 66 10.09 -27.28 11.96
N LYS A 67 9.36 -26.80 12.96
CA LYS A 67 8.14 -26.03 12.78
C LYS A 67 8.50 -24.57 12.54
N MET A 68 7.73 -23.92 11.69
CA MET A 68 7.84 -22.48 11.48
C MET A 68 6.69 -21.80 12.24
N PRO A 69 7.00 -20.91 13.20
CA PRO A 69 5.97 -20.27 14.02
C PRO A 69 4.96 -19.50 13.19
N THR A 70 3.70 -19.56 13.60
CA THR A 70 2.59 -18.74 13.08
C THR A 70 2.05 -17.85 14.21
N PRO A 71 1.11 -16.92 13.91
CA PRO A 71 0.39 -16.21 14.97
C PRO A 71 -0.25 -17.13 16.02
N ASP A 72 -0.70 -18.33 15.63
CA ASP A 72 -1.26 -19.33 16.56
C ASP A 72 -0.20 -19.88 17.53
N THR A 73 1.06 -19.99 17.10
CA THR A 73 2.17 -20.35 18.00
C THR A 73 2.31 -19.30 19.11
N CYS A 74 2.23 -18.02 18.76
CA CYS A 74 2.32 -16.91 19.70
C CYS A 74 1.08 -16.83 20.62
N LYS A 75 -0.11 -17.13 20.09
CA LYS A 75 -1.39 -17.10 20.81
C LYS A 75 -1.40 -17.96 22.08
N ALA A 76 -0.66 -19.07 22.09
CA ALA A 76 -0.57 -19.96 23.25
C ALA A 76 -0.09 -19.24 24.53
N CYS A 77 0.79 -18.24 24.38
CA CYS A 77 1.32 -17.44 25.49
C CYS A 77 0.83 -15.99 25.50
N HIS A 78 0.43 -15.46 24.34
CA HIS A 78 0.02 -14.06 24.14
C HIS A 78 -1.40 -13.92 23.58
N PRO A 79 -2.44 -14.52 24.22
CA PRO A 79 -3.79 -14.55 23.67
C PRO A 79 -4.39 -13.15 23.52
N LYS A 80 -4.13 -12.24 24.47
CA LYS A 80 -4.62 -10.86 24.42
C LYS A 80 -4.08 -10.09 23.21
N GLN A 81 -2.77 -10.16 22.96
CA GLN A 81 -2.16 -9.48 21.82
C GLN A 81 -2.64 -10.09 20.50
N TYR A 82 -2.78 -11.42 20.45
CA TYR A 82 -3.33 -12.11 19.28
C TYR A 82 -4.77 -11.64 18.98
N GLU A 83 -5.65 -11.60 19.98
CA GLU A 83 -7.05 -11.18 19.80
C GLU A 83 -7.15 -9.73 19.31
N GLN A 84 -6.33 -8.83 19.85
CA GLN A 84 -6.22 -7.45 19.38
C GLN A 84 -5.69 -7.36 17.95
N TYR A 85 -4.63 -8.10 17.63
CA TYR A 85 -4.11 -8.17 16.26
C TYR A 85 -5.19 -8.67 15.28
N ALA A 86 -5.92 -9.73 15.66
CA ALA A 86 -7.00 -10.33 14.86
C ALA A 86 -8.23 -9.43 14.66
N SER A 87 -8.45 -8.45 15.56
CA SER A 87 -9.48 -7.45 15.36
C SER A 87 -9.05 -6.30 14.44
N GLY A 88 -7.75 -6.04 14.31
CA GLY A 88 -7.15 -4.95 13.53
C GLY A 88 -6.92 -5.26 12.05
N LYS A 89 -6.52 -4.25 11.25
CA LYS A 89 -6.34 -4.39 9.80
C LYS A 89 -5.16 -5.27 9.40
N HIS A 90 -4.08 -5.26 10.18
CA HIS A 90 -2.88 -6.04 9.84
C HIS A 90 -3.17 -7.54 9.71
N TYR A 91 -4.11 -8.08 10.48
CA TYR A 91 -4.55 -9.48 10.34
C TYR A 91 -5.10 -9.81 8.95
N TYR A 92 -5.79 -8.85 8.32
CA TYR A 92 -6.43 -9.01 7.01
C TYR A 92 -5.55 -8.52 5.85
N ALA A 93 -4.28 -8.16 6.09
CA ALA A 93 -3.42 -7.60 5.06
C ALA A 93 -3.22 -8.56 3.87
N TRP A 94 -3.12 -9.87 4.11
CA TRP A 94 -2.92 -10.86 3.07
C TRP A 94 -4.14 -11.01 2.14
N ILE A 95 -5.34 -11.14 2.71
CA ILE A 95 -6.58 -11.23 1.92
C ILE A 95 -6.83 -9.94 1.14
N ALA A 96 -6.56 -8.77 1.73
CA ALA A 96 -6.70 -7.48 1.06
C ALA A 96 -5.75 -7.35 -0.14
N MET A 97 -4.53 -7.91 -0.07
CA MET A 97 -3.58 -7.94 -1.19
C MET A 97 -4.03 -8.90 -2.29
N LYS A 98 -4.34 -10.16 -1.94
CA LYS A 98 -4.73 -11.19 -2.93
C LYS A 98 -6.07 -10.88 -3.62
N ALA A 99 -6.88 -10.03 -3.01
CA ALA A 99 -8.12 -9.50 -3.56
C ALA A 99 -7.96 -8.53 -4.74
N MET A 100 -6.78 -7.94 -4.94
CA MET A 100 -6.55 -6.95 -5.99
C MET A 100 -6.53 -7.63 -7.37
N PRO A 101 -7.38 -7.26 -8.33
CA PRO A 101 -7.37 -7.85 -9.69
C PRO A 101 -6.00 -7.79 -10.36
N ALA A 102 -5.32 -6.63 -10.28
CA ALA A 102 -3.98 -6.44 -10.84
C ALA A 102 -2.95 -7.45 -10.33
N ILE A 103 -3.17 -8.08 -9.16
CA ILE A 103 -2.22 -9.04 -8.59
C ILE A 103 -1.94 -10.19 -9.57
N GLN A 104 -2.87 -10.54 -10.46
CA GLN A 104 -2.67 -11.61 -11.43
C GLN A 104 -1.54 -11.29 -12.44
N HIS A 105 -1.32 -10.01 -12.73
CA HIS A 105 -0.32 -9.54 -13.70
C HIS A 105 1.06 -9.30 -13.06
N ILE A 106 1.12 -9.20 -11.73
CA ILE A 106 2.38 -9.02 -11.01
C ILE A 106 3.20 -10.34 -11.06
N PRO A 107 4.52 -10.28 -11.30
CA PRO A 107 5.41 -11.44 -11.21
C PRO A 107 5.30 -12.19 -9.87
N THR A 108 5.28 -13.53 -9.93
CA THR A 108 5.16 -14.43 -8.75
C THR A 108 6.09 -14.04 -7.58
N PRO A 109 7.39 -13.73 -7.77
CA PRO A 109 8.26 -13.36 -6.65
C PRO A 109 7.85 -12.09 -5.88
N LEU A 110 7.07 -11.19 -6.51
CA LEU A 110 6.60 -9.96 -5.90
C LEU A 110 5.28 -10.15 -5.13
N LYS A 111 4.38 -11.02 -5.63
CA LYS A 111 3.03 -11.18 -5.08
C LYS A 111 2.83 -12.41 -4.21
N ASP A 112 3.57 -13.47 -4.47
CA ASP A 112 3.44 -14.74 -3.76
C ASP A 112 4.58 -14.89 -2.76
N LEU A 113 4.60 -16.04 -2.08
CA LEU A 113 5.48 -16.25 -0.95
C LEU A 113 6.94 -16.54 -1.36
N GLU A 114 7.26 -16.54 -2.66
CA GLU A 114 8.59 -16.78 -3.21
C GLU A 114 9.57 -15.64 -2.86
N GLY A 115 10.18 -15.73 -1.67
CA GLY A 115 11.28 -14.86 -1.27
C GLY A 115 10.88 -13.43 -0.88
N PHE A 116 9.58 -13.13 -0.82
CA PHE A 116 9.02 -11.87 -0.31
C PHE A 116 9.58 -10.62 -1.00
N LYS A 117 9.66 -10.61 -2.34
CA LYS A 117 10.36 -9.56 -3.09
C LYS A 117 9.52 -8.31 -3.39
N GLY A 118 8.24 -8.29 -3.02
CA GLY A 118 7.35 -7.17 -3.29
C GLY A 118 6.19 -7.10 -2.29
N CYS A 119 4.96 -7.02 -2.81
CA CYS A 119 3.71 -6.97 -2.04
C CYS A 119 3.68 -7.99 -0.89
N SER A 120 4.10 -9.24 -1.15
CA SER A 120 4.11 -10.29 -0.14
C SER A 120 5.07 -10.02 1.02
N GLY A 121 6.15 -9.27 0.82
CA GLY A 121 7.07 -8.90 1.89
C GLY A 121 6.47 -7.97 2.94
N CYS A 122 5.57 -7.08 2.52
CA CYS A 122 4.84 -6.19 3.41
C CYS A 122 3.55 -6.84 3.94
N HIS A 123 2.77 -7.47 3.05
CA HIS A 123 1.44 -8.00 3.40
C HIS A 123 1.46 -9.35 4.12
N LYS A 124 2.61 -10.03 4.24
CA LYS A 124 2.77 -11.24 5.07
C LYS A 124 2.49 -11.03 6.56
N ILE A 125 2.33 -9.77 7.00
CA ILE A 125 1.84 -9.46 8.33
C ILE A 125 0.39 -9.93 8.52
N GLY A 126 -0.36 -10.22 7.45
CA GLY A 126 -1.67 -10.84 7.52
C GLY A 126 -1.63 -12.35 7.72
N VAL A 127 -2.72 -12.91 8.21
CA VAL A 127 -2.84 -14.36 8.34
C VAL A 127 -2.99 -15.01 6.97
N ILE A 128 -2.14 -16.01 6.72
CA ILE A 128 -2.14 -16.83 5.51
C ILE A 128 -2.85 -18.15 5.87
N GLN A 129 -4.04 -18.37 5.29
CA GLN A 129 -4.88 -19.55 5.59
C GLN A 129 -4.51 -20.78 4.75
N ASP A 130 -4.14 -20.59 3.48
CA ASP A 130 -3.66 -21.66 2.59
C ASP A 130 -2.21 -22.00 2.92
N LYS A 131 -2.03 -22.91 3.88
CA LYS A 131 -0.72 -23.33 4.39
C LYS A 131 0.00 -24.29 3.44
N ASP A 132 -0.71 -24.89 2.50
CA ASP A 132 -0.17 -25.90 1.58
C ASP A 132 0.75 -25.29 0.49
N GLU A 133 0.62 -24.00 0.22
CA GLU A 133 1.48 -23.22 -0.70
C GLU A 133 2.51 -22.35 0.04
N ALA A 134 2.61 -22.49 1.37
CA ALA A 134 3.43 -21.59 2.17
C ALA A 134 4.92 -21.80 1.88
N TYR A 135 5.58 -20.76 1.32
CA TYR A 135 7.00 -20.59 1.53
C TYR A 135 7.26 -20.77 3.02
N ARG A 136 8.13 -21.73 3.33
CA ARG A 136 8.31 -22.24 4.68
C ARG A 136 8.65 -21.15 5.68
N TYR A 137 9.31 -20.07 5.26
CA TYR A 137 9.80 -19.03 6.14
C TYR A 137 8.88 -17.79 6.17
N GLY A 138 8.90 -17.04 7.28
CA GLY A 138 8.32 -15.69 7.35
C GLY A 138 6.80 -15.60 7.56
N SER A 139 6.12 -16.71 7.81
CA SER A 139 4.68 -16.81 8.11
C SER A 139 4.28 -16.44 9.56
N ALA A 140 5.25 -16.03 10.38
CA ALA A 140 5.02 -15.73 11.80
C ALA A 140 4.11 -14.51 12.01
N ALA A 141 4.20 -13.50 11.12
CA ALA A 141 3.54 -12.19 11.17
C ALA A 141 3.80 -11.35 12.44
N CYS A 142 3.89 -11.96 13.62
CA CYS A 142 4.23 -11.35 14.89
C CYS A 142 5.70 -10.89 14.97
N ASP A 143 6.53 -11.15 13.96
CA ASP A 143 7.91 -10.67 13.91
C ASP A 143 8.08 -9.41 13.05
N SER A 144 6.99 -8.79 12.61
CA SER A 144 7.03 -7.61 11.72
C SER A 144 7.49 -6.33 12.41
N CYS A 145 7.16 -6.12 13.70
CA CYS A 145 7.52 -4.89 14.42
C CYS A 145 8.60 -5.11 15.49
N HIS A 146 8.57 -6.25 16.17
CA HIS A 146 9.62 -6.69 17.10
C HIS A 146 10.28 -7.92 16.51
N THR A 147 11.36 -7.69 15.79
CA THR A 147 11.92 -8.70 14.89
C THR A 147 12.47 -9.92 15.62
N ARG A 148 12.36 -11.06 14.96
CA ARG A 148 13.04 -12.29 15.39
C ARG A 148 14.56 -12.11 15.31
N HIS A 149 15.37 -12.73 16.16
CA HIS A 149 14.99 -13.62 17.27
C HIS A 149 15.03 -12.93 18.64
N LYS A 150 15.19 -11.59 18.68
CA LYS A 150 15.25 -10.82 19.91
C LYS A 150 13.85 -10.52 20.47
N PHE A 151 12.87 -10.28 19.59
CA PHE A 151 11.49 -9.95 19.92
C PHE A 151 11.40 -8.80 20.95
N SER A 152 12.13 -7.71 20.68
CA SER A 152 12.27 -6.60 21.60
C SER A 152 11.05 -5.67 21.59
N LYS A 153 10.40 -5.51 22.75
CA LYS A 153 9.35 -4.48 22.92
C LYS A 153 9.88 -3.07 22.72
N GLU A 154 11.14 -2.81 23.06
CA GLU A 154 11.77 -1.50 22.87
C GLU A 154 11.94 -1.19 21.37
N GLU A 155 12.32 -2.20 20.59
CA GLU A 155 12.43 -2.08 19.13
C GLU A 155 11.07 -1.78 18.50
N ALA A 156 10.03 -2.54 18.84
CA ALA A 156 8.67 -2.30 18.32
C ALA A 156 8.06 -0.96 18.75
N ARG A 157 8.63 -0.27 19.75
CA ARG A 157 8.18 1.05 20.22
C ARG A 157 8.83 2.22 19.48
N LYS A 158 9.79 1.94 18.60
CA LYS A 158 10.46 2.92 17.77
C LYS A 158 9.71 3.10 16.44
N PRO A 159 9.45 4.33 15.97
CA PRO A 159 8.71 4.58 14.73
C PRO A 159 9.36 3.92 13.50
N GLU A 160 10.68 3.70 13.53
CA GLU A 160 11.45 2.99 12.51
C GLU A 160 11.01 1.54 12.32
N ALA A 161 10.32 0.93 13.29
CA ALA A 161 9.72 -0.41 13.12
C ALA A 161 8.57 -0.42 12.10
N CYS A 162 7.97 0.74 11.80
CA CYS A 162 6.91 0.88 10.80
C CYS A 162 7.45 1.18 9.39
N LEU A 163 8.64 1.79 9.32
CA LEU A 163 9.26 2.29 8.08
C LEU A 163 9.33 1.25 6.95
N PRO A 164 9.71 -0.02 7.17
CA PRO A 164 9.88 -0.98 6.07
C PRO A 164 8.63 -1.22 5.22
N CYS A 165 7.44 -0.87 5.73
CA CYS A 165 6.16 -1.04 5.03
C CYS A 165 5.44 0.29 4.80
N HIS A 166 5.51 1.22 5.75
CA HIS A 166 4.78 2.50 5.72
C HIS A 166 5.64 3.62 5.12
N MET A 167 6.00 3.46 3.85
CA MET A 167 6.89 4.36 3.11
C MET A 167 6.53 4.46 1.63
N GLY A 168 7.21 5.36 0.90
CA GLY A 168 7.34 5.27 -0.55
C GLY A 168 6.17 5.85 -1.36
N PHE A 169 5.75 5.09 -2.38
CA PHE A 169 4.93 5.61 -3.47
C PHE A 169 3.51 6.00 -3.03
N ASP A 170 2.76 5.05 -2.49
CA ASP A 170 1.32 5.12 -2.25
C ASP A 170 0.92 5.49 -0.81
N HIS A 171 1.80 5.21 0.16
CA HIS A 171 1.56 5.56 1.56
C HIS A 171 2.85 5.94 2.29
N PRO A 172 3.48 7.08 1.95
CA PRO A 172 4.70 7.58 2.60
C PRO A 172 4.44 8.15 4.02
N GLN A 173 3.82 7.34 4.88
CA GLN A 173 3.37 7.75 6.21
C GLN A 173 4.54 8.02 7.15
N TYR A 174 5.63 7.25 7.03
CA TYR A 174 6.85 7.52 7.78
C TYR A 174 7.48 8.84 7.36
N GLU A 175 7.55 9.14 6.07
CA GLU A 175 8.09 10.40 5.55
C GLU A 175 7.21 11.58 5.97
N MET A 176 5.89 11.44 5.88
CA MET A 176 4.93 12.43 6.38
C MET A 176 5.11 12.70 7.88
N TRP A 177 5.19 11.65 8.70
CA TRP A 177 5.39 11.78 10.14
C TRP A 177 6.77 12.37 10.46
N SER A 178 7.84 11.81 9.90
CA SER A 178 9.23 12.18 10.22
C SER A 178 9.56 13.62 9.84
N THR A 179 8.91 14.17 8.81
CA THR A 179 9.05 15.57 8.40
C THR A 179 7.95 16.50 8.95
N SER A 180 6.99 15.97 9.73
CA SER A 180 6.04 16.77 10.52
C SER A 180 6.70 17.34 11.79
N LYS A 181 6.01 18.23 12.50
CA LYS A 181 6.48 18.70 13.82
C LYS A 181 6.61 17.58 14.84
N HIS A 182 5.77 16.55 14.78
CA HIS A 182 5.89 15.38 15.68
C HIS A 182 7.20 14.62 15.44
N GLY A 183 7.47 14.26 14.19
CA GLY A 183 8.69 13.53 13.84
C GLY A 183 9.97 14.35 14.03
N VAL A 184 9.95 15.64 13.69
CA VAL A 184 11.11 16.52 13.88
C VAL A 184 11.46 16.69 15.36
N ILE A 185 10.48 16.86 16.26
CA ILE A 185 10.74 16.93 17.70
C ILE A 185 11.33 15.60 18.20
N TYR A 186 10.76 14.47 17.80
CA TYR A 186 11.30 13.15 18.14
C TYR A 186 12.74 12.97 17.63
N SER A 187 13.04 13.42 16.41
CA SER A 187 14.40 13.35 15.86
C SER A 187 15.41 14.21 16.62
N ILE A 188 15.00 15.35 17.16
CA ILE A 188 15.88 16.28 17.88
C ILE A 188 16.12 15.79 19.31
N GLU A 189 15.06 15.33 19.99
CA GLU A 189 15.09 15.08 21.43
C GLU A 189 15.11 13.60 21.81
N GLY A 190 14.75 12.70 20.89
CA GLY A 190 14.49 11.29 21.16
C GLY A 190 13.10 11.05 21.79
N ASP A 191 12.97 9.91 22.46
CA ASP A 191 11.71 9.46 23.08
C ASP A 191 11.47 10.10 24.46
N THR A 192 11.36 11.43 24.51
CA THR A 192 11.13 12.20 25.76
C THR A 192 9.66 12.22 26.20
N GLY A 193 8.76 11.69 25.35
CA GLY A 193 7.31 11.82 25.53
C GLY A 193 6.72 13.15 25.07
N ARG A 194 7.55 14.12 24.64
CA ARG A 194 7.09 15.42 24.12
C ARG A 194 6.35 15.29 22.79
N ALA A 195 6.76 14.37 21.92
CA ALA A 195 6.17 14.16 20.61
C ALA A 195 5.63 12.73 20.44
N PRO A 196 4.49 12.56 19.75
CA PRO A 196 3.94 11.24 19.49
C PRO A 196 4.74 10.50 18.42
N LYS A 197 4.80 9.17 18.56
CA LYS A 197 5.32 8.23 17.57
C LYS A 197 4.15 7.55 16.86
N CYS A 198 4.44 6.78 15.81
CA CYS A 198 3.45 5.92 15.13
C CYS A 198 2.64 5.09 16.14
N GLN A 199 3.33 4.45 17.09
CA GLN A 199 2.74 3.60 18.13
C GLN A 199 1.90 4.38 19.14
N THR A 200 2.22 5.65 19.41
CA THR A 200 1.43 6.50 20.32
C THR A 200 0.02 6.67 19.77
N CYS A 201 -0.12 6.90 18.46
CA CYS A 201 -1.40 7.16 17.82
C CYS A 201 -2.12 5.88 17.35
N HIS A 202 -1.40 4.91 16.78
CA HIS A 202 -2.02 3.74 16.13
C HIS A 202 -2.03 2.48 17.00
N MET A 203 -1.27 2.47 18.08
CA MET A 203 -1.16 1.35 19.02
C MET A 203 -1.24 1.84 20.47
N ALA A 204 -2.10 2.82 20.73
CA ALA A 204 -2.25 3.46 22.04
C ALA A 204 -2.38 2.42 23.16
N ASN A 205 -1.67 2.64 24.26
CA ASN A 205 -1.59 1.72 25.41
C ASN A 205 -1.07 0.30 25.06
N GLY A 206 -0.36 0.15 23.93
CA GLY A 206 0.14 -1.15 23.46
C GLY A 206 -0.92 -2.04 22.83
N ASN A 207 -2.04 -1.48 22.39
CA ASN A 207 -3.10 -2.22 21.69
C ASN A 207 -2.63 -2.65 20.30
N HIS A 208 -2.76 -3.94 19.97
CA HIS A 208 -2.35 -4.49 18.67
C HIS A 208 -3.43 -4.38 17.58
N SER A 209 -4.61 -3.84 17.91
CA SER A 209 -5.70 -3.61 16.97
C SER A 209 -5.52 -2.34 16.16
N VAL A 210 -4.54 -2.33 15.24
CA VAL A 210 -4.28 -1.19 14.36
C VAL A 210 -5.48 -0.94 13.44
N MET A 211 -6.13 0.20 13.63
CA MET A 211 -7.31 0.63 12.89
C MET A 211 -7.35 2.17 12.83
N THR A 212 -7.95 2.71 11.76
CA THR A 212 -8.23 4.14 11.61
C THR A 212 -9.63 4.34 11.04
N ALA A 213 -10.21 5.51 11.29
CA ALA A 213 -11.57 5.83 10.84
C ALA A 213 -11.70 5.78 9.30
N TRP A 214 -10.77 6.42 8.59
CA TRP A 214 -10.79 6.51 7.13
C TRP A 214 -10.14 5.35 6.39
N GLY A 215 -9.30 4.57 7.07
CA GLY A 215 -8.55 3.49 6.42
C GLY A 215 -7.59 3.97 5.33
N PHE A 216 -7.20 3.04 4.44
CA PHE A 216 -6.27 3.33 3.34
C PHE A 216 -6.93 4.13 2.22
N LEU A 217 -8.21 3.89 1.92
CA LEU A 217 -8.87 4.51 0.77
C LEU A 217 -9.52 5.87 1.08
N ALA A 218 -9.63 6.27 2.34
CA ALA A 218 -10.41 7.43 2.78
C ALA A 218 -11.88 7.40 2.33
N LEU A 219 -12.46 6.19 2.28
CA LEU A 219 -13.84 5.95 1.91
C LEU A 219 -14.62 5.35 3.07
N ARG A 220 -15.88 5.78 3.21
CA ARG A 220 -16.87 5.21 4.13
C ARG A 220 -18.23 5.20 3.45
N VAL A 221 -19.13 4.38 3.97
CA VAL A 221 -20.55 4.37 3.60
C VAL A 221 -21.37 4.32 4.89
N PRO A 222 -22.47 5.08 5.04
CA PRO A 222 -23.00 6.12 4.13
C PRO A 222 -22.39 7.52 4.36
N GLU A 223 -22.60 8.45 3.42
CA GLU A 223 -22.25 9.87 3.51
C GLU A 223 -23.51 10.74 3.44
N ASP A 224 -23.59 11.78 4.28
CA ASP A 224 -24.79 12.63 4.42
C ASP A 224 -24.80 13.82 3.46
N ASP A 225 -23.61 14.28 3.05
CA ASP A 225 -23.50 15.36 2.08
C ASP A 225 -23.75 14.81 0.68
N ASP A 226 -24.87 15.23 0.06
CA ASP A 226 -25.32 14.72 -1.24
C ASP A 226 -24.30 14.91 -2.37
N GLU A 227 -23.56 16.03 -2.38
CA GLU A 227 -22.53 16.26 -3.40
C GLU A 227 -21.34 15.33 -3.19
N TRP A 228 -20.86 15.26 -1.95
CA TRP A 228 -19.74 14.38 -1.62
C TRP A 228 -20.11 12.92 -1.83
N TRP A 229 -21.37 12.53 -1.56
CA TRP A 229 -21.84 11.18 -1.82
C TRP A 229 -21.78 10.83 -3.30
N LYS A 230 -22.17 11.73 -4.22
CA LYS A 230 -22.06 11.51 -5.67
C LYS A 230 -20.61 11.29 -6.12
N ASP A 231 -19.69 12.07 -5.57
CA ASP A 231 -18.26 11.91 -5.85
C ASP A 231 -17.74 10.57 -5.32
N ARG A 232 -18.10 10.19 -4.09
CA ARG A 232 -17.75 8.87 -3.52
C ARG A 232 -18.35 7.71 -4.31
N VAL A 233 -19.60 7.79 -4.76
CA VAL A 233 -20.23 6.76 -5.59
C VAL A 233 -19.44 6.57 -6.88
N THR A 234 -19.04 7.66 -7.53
CA THR A 234 -18.16 7.61 -8.72
C THR A 234 -16.85 6.87 -8.43
N ILE A 235 -16.22 7.14 -7.28
CA ILE A 235 -14.99 6.45 -6.87
C ILE A 235 -15.25 4.97 -6.57
N LEU A 236 -16.33 4.64 -5.85
CA LEU A 236 -16.69 3.26 -5.51
C LEU A 236 -17.02 2.42 -6.76
N GLN A 237 -17.64 3.03 -7.76
CA GLN A 237 -17.89 2.40 -9.07
C GLN A 237 -16.58 2.14 -9.81
N ALA A 238 -15.69 3.13 -9.86
CA ALA A 238 -14.37 2.98 -10.48
C ALA A 238 -13.44 2.00 -9.71
N LEU A 239 -13.68 1.80 -8.42
CA LEU A 239 -13.07 0.73 -7.63
C LEU A 239 -13.76 -0.62 -7.82
N GLY A 240 -14.79 -0.72 -8.67
CA GLY A 240 -15.57 -1.93 -8.92
C GLY A 240 -16.34 -2.45 -7.71
N VAL A 241 -16.49 -1.64 -6.64
CA VAL A 241 -17.25 -1.99 -5.43
C VAL A 241 -18.75 -1.86 -5.69
N LEU A 242 -19.13 -0.88 -6.51
CA LEU A 242 -20.49 -0.68 -7.00
C LEU A 242 -20.52 -0.88 -8.53
N ASP A 243 -21.66 -1.32 -9.06
CA ASP A 243 -21.92 -1.37 -10.50
C ASP A 243 -22.37 0.01 -11.05
N GLU A 244 -22.62 0.10 -12.36
CA GLU A 244 -23.09 1.33 -13.02
C GLU A 244 -24.39 1.90 -12.43
N ASN A 245 -25.24 1.06 -11.84
CA ASN A 245 -26.50 1.45 -11.21
C ASN A 245 -26.35 1.77 -9.71
N GLY A 246 -25.15 1.61 -9.15
CA GLY A 246 -24.86 1.84 -7.74
C GLY A 246 -25.15 0.64 -6.83
N ASN A 247 -25.39 -0.55 -7.39
CA ASN A 247 -25.57 -1.76 -6.58
C ASN A 247 -24.23 -2.38 -6.17
N PRO A 248 -24.12 -2.99 -4.97
CA PRO A 248 -22.93 -3.71 -4.56
C PRO A 248 -22.54 -4.86 -5.51
N THR A 249 -21.25 -5.00 -5.80
CA THR A 249 -20.68 -6.13 -6.56
C THR A 249 -20.09 -7.19 -5.62
N GLU A 250 -19.51 -8.26 -6.16
CA GLU A 250 -18.76 -9.26 -5.38
C GLU A 250 -17.56 -8.63 -4.65
N ARG A 251 -16.99 -7.55 -5.19
CA ARG A 251 -15.86 -6.83 -4.57
C ARG A 251 -16.28 -6.13 -3.27
N PHE A 252 -17.57 -5.82 -3.10
CA PHE A 252 -18.09 -5.29 -1.84
C PHE A 252 -17.89 -6.28 -0.67
N GLU A 253 -18.16 -7.57 -0.88
CA GLU A 253 -17.95 -8.59 0.16
C GLU A 253 -16.47 -8.74 0.52
N VAL A 254 -15.57 -8.52 -0.45
CA VAL A 254 -14.13 -8.52 -0.21
C VAL A 254 -13.68 -7.31 0.61
N VAL A 255 -14.21 -6.12 0.31
CA VAL A 255 -13.97 -4.89 1.11
C VAL A 255 -14.41 -5.09 2.56
N LYS A 256 -15.55 -5.75 2.77
CA LYS A 256 -16.08 -6.10 4.08
C LYS A 256 -15.21 -7.12 4.80
N ALA A 257 -14.86 -8.23 4.14
CA ALA A 257 -14.02 -9.29 4.70
C ALA A 257 -12.61 -8.78 5.06
N GLY A 258 -12.02 -7.92 4.22
CA GLY A 258 -10.72 -7.31 4.45
C GLY A 258 -10.72 -6.12 5.40
N LYS A 259 -11.89 -5.69 5.91
CA LYS A 259 -12.07 -4.47 6.70
C LYS A 259 -11.39 -3.23 6.07
N VAL A 260 -11.43 -3.12 4.73
CA VAL A 260 -10.69 -2.08 4.00
C VAL A 260 -11.28 -0.69 4.28
N ALA A 261 -12.60 -0.60 4.44
CA ALA A 261 -13.34 0.59 4.84
C ALA A 261 -14.18 0.34 6.11
N ARG A 262 -14.61 1.42 6.79
CA ARG A 262 -15.67 1.38 7.80
C ARG A 262 -17.02 1.46 7.08
N LEU A 263 -17.94 0.55 7.43
CA LEU A 263 -19.21 0.37 6.71
C LEU A 263 -20.41 0.98 7.45
N SER A 264 -20.16 1.64 8.58
CA SER A 264 -21.16 2.38 9.34
C SER A 264 -20.56 3.66 9.90
N LYS A 265 -21.42 4.64 10.19
CA LYS A 265 -21.01 5.89 10.85
C LYS A 265 -20.54 5.62 12.27
N GLU A 266 -21.17 4.67 12.95
CA GLU A 266 -20.88 4.30 14.32
C GLU A 266 -19.46 3.72 14.44
N GLU A 267 -19.09 2.80 13.54
CA GLU A 267 -17.72 2.27 13.49
C GLU A 267 -16.68 3.37 13.17
N TRP A 268 -17.01 4.26 12.23
CA TRP A 268 -16.13 5.38 11.89
C TRP A 268 -15.97 6.35 13.05
N GLN A 269 -17.07 6.71 13.72
CA GLN A 269 -17.07 7.64 14.84
C GLN A 269 -16.31 7.06 16.04
N ALA A 270 -16.47 5.76 16.31
CA ALA A 270 -15.73 5.10 17.38
C ALA A 270 -14.21 5.19 17.18
N GLU A 271 -13.71 5.06 15.94
CA GLU A 271 -12.28 5.26 15.66
C GLU A 271 -11.87 6.74 15.67
N ARG A 272 -12.75 7.67 15.29
CA ARG A 272 -12.52 9.12 15.39
C ARG A 272 -12.37 9.56 16.84
N GLU A 273 -13.28 9.16 17.73
CA GLU A 273 -13.24 9.55 19.14
C GLU A 273 -12.00 9.00 19.84
N LYS A 274 -11.57 7.77 19.55
CA LYS A 274 -10.29 7.22 20.05
C LYS A 274 -9.10 8.12 19.66
N MET A 275 -9.07 8.60 18.42
CA MET A 275 -7.98 9.49 17.97
C MET A 275 -8.04 10.83 18.69
N ILE A 276 -9.23 11.38 18.89
CA ILE A 276 -9.42 12.64 19.64
C ILE A 276 -8.91 12.47 21.08
N GLU A 277 -9.25 11.38 21.77
CA GLU A 277 -8.75 11.10 23.12
C GLU A 277 -7.21 11.05 23.17
N ILE A 278 -6.57 10.47 22.14
CA ILE A 278 -5.10 10.43 22.04
C ILE A 278 -4.54 11.84 21.83
N CYS A 279 -5.10 12.62 20.90
CA CYS A 279 -4.67 14.01 20.66
C CYS A 279 -4.83 14.88 21.92
N SER A 280 -5.91 14.66 22.68
CA SER A 280 -6.23 15.39 23.91
C SER A 280 -5.27 15.14 25.07
N GLN A 281 -4.32 14.20 24.93
CA GLN A 281 -3.23 14.05 25.90
C GLN A 281 -2.22 15.20 25.85
N CYS A 282 -2.15 15.94 24.74
CA CYS A 282 -1.21 17.06 24.56
C CYS A 282 -1.85 18.35 24.02
N HIS A 283 -3.03 18.25 23.41
CA HIS A 283 -3.75 19.38 22.83
C HIS A 283 -5.12 19.55 23.48
N SER A 284 -5.75 20.71 23.29
CA SER A 284 -7.17 20.84 23.63
C SER A 284 -8.00 19.96 22.69
N GLU A 285 -9.11 19.42 23.21
CA GLU A 285 -10.04 18.63 22.40
C GLU A 285 -10.56 19.40 21.19
N ASN A 286 -10.89 20.69 21.36
CA ASN A 286 -11.34 21.55 20.27
C ASN A 286 -10.31 21.64 19.14
N PHE A 287 -9.03 21.83 19.49
CA PHE A 287 -7.96 21.83 18.49
C PHE A 287 -7.88 20.48 17.76
N ALA A 288 -7.93 19.37 18.50
CA ALA A 288 -7.90 18.04 17.90
C ALA A 288 -9.06 17.80 16.92
N ARG A 289 -10.29 18.16 17.32
CA ARG A 289 -11.49 18.06 16.48
C ARG A 289 -11.36 18.92 15.23
N GLU A 290 -11.00 20.19 15.38
CA GLU A 290 -10.83 21.12 14.26
C GLU A 290 -9.78 20.65 13.24
N GLN A 291 -8.63 20.13 13.72
CA GLN A 291 -7.58 19.63 12.82
C GLN A 291 -8.02 18.35 12.09
N LEU A 292 -8.70 17.42 12.76
CA LEU A 292 -9.20 16.20 12.11
C LEU A 292 -10.34 16.51 11.13
N GLU A 293 -11.20 17.46 11.44
CA GLU A 293 -12.23 17.98 10.51
C GLU A 293 -11.62 18.69 9.30
N ALA A 294 -10.49 19.40 9.46
CA ALA A 294 -9.75 19.95 8.33
C ALA A 294 -9.20 18.83 7.42
N GLY A 295 -8.75 17.71 8.00
CA GLY A 295 -8.40 16.50 7.26
C GLY A 295 -9.59 15.92 6.47
N ASP A 296 -10.78 15.91 7.08
CA ASP A 296 -12.02 15.46 6.41
C ASP A 296 -12.37 16.34 5.21
N LYS A 297 -12.22 17.67 5.35
CA LYS A 297 -12.41 18.62 4.26
C LYS A 297 -11.40 18.39 3.13
N MET A 298 -10.16 18.05 3.43
CA MET A 298 -9.17 17.68 2.41
C MET A 298 -9.55 16.41 1.64
N ILE A 299 -10.14 15.41 2.32
CA ILE A 299 -10.69 14.23 1.62
C ILE A 299 -11.82 14.67 0.67
N ARG A 300 -12.75 15.51 1.13
CA ARG A 300 -13.85 16.00 0.30
C ARG A 300 -13.36 16.69 -0.98
N GLU A 301 -12.43 17.62 -0.84
CA GLU A 301 -11.88 18.34 -1.99
C GLU A 301 -11.09 17.40 -2.92
N ALA A 302 -10.39 16.41 -2.35
CA ALA A 302 -9.68 15.42 -3.14
C ALA A 302 -10.63 14.49 -3.91
N ASP A 303 -11.70 14.03 -3.27
CA ASP A 303 -12.74 13.19 -3.87
C ASP A 303 -13.42 13.91 -5.03
N ARG A 304 -13.72 15.21 -4.90
CA ARG A 304 -14.34 16.01 -5.97
C ARG A 304 -13.48 16.04 -7.23
N VAL A 305 -12.21 16.38 -7.09
CA VAL A 305 -11.26 16.45 -8.23
C VAL A 305 -11.02 15.07 -8.83
N PHE A 306 -10.92 14.03 -8.00
CA PHE A 306 -10.71 12.68 -8.48
C PHE A 306 -11.94 12.09 -9.19
N ALA A 307 -13.14 12.31 -8.66
CA ALA A 307 -14.38 11.92 -9.30
C ALA A 307 -14.58 12.62 -10.65
N GLU A 308 -14.19 13.89 -10.78
CA GLU A 308 -14.17 14.59 -12.06
C GLU A 308 -13.25 13.89 -13.08
N ALA A 309 -12.03 13.52 -12.69
CA ALA A 309 -11.11 12.79 -13.57
C ALA A 309 -11.68 11.43 -14.00
N ILE A 310 -12.28 10.67 -13.07
CA ILE A 310 -12.94 9.38 -13.36
C ILE A 310 -14.05 9.58 -14.39
N ARG A 311 -14.92 10.59 -14.20
CA ARG A 311 -16.03 10.88 -15.12
C ARG A 311 -15.52 11.25 -16.51
N THR A 312 -14.44 12.04 -16.60
CA THR A 312 -13.81 12.37 -17.89
C THR A 312 -13.28 11.15 -18.62
N VAL A 313 -12.61 10.22 -17.93
CA VAL A 313 -12.12 8.97 -18.55
C VAL A 313 -13.28 8.05 -18.92
N LYS A 314 -14.31 7.94 -18.05
CA LYS A 314 -15.52 7.18 -18.32
C LYS A 314 -16.23 7.66 -19.59
N GLU A 315 -16.31 8.96 -19.83
CA GLU A 315 -16.93 9.50 -21.04
C GLU A 315 -16.28 8.94 -22.32
N LEU A 316 -14.96 8.75 -22.32
CA LEU A 316 -14.26 8.16 -23.48
C LEU A 316 -14.62 6.68 -23.69
N TYR A 317 -14.86 5.94 -22.62
CA TYR A 317 -15.38 4.57 -22.70
C TYR A 317 -16.83 4.54 -23.22
N ASP A 318 -17.68 5.45 -22.72
CA ASP A 318 -19.08 5.55 -23.14
C ASP A 318 -19.20 5.94 -24.62
N LEU A 319 -18.27 6.75 -25.14
CA LEU A 319 -18.15 7.11 -26.55
C LEU A 319 -17.49 6.02 -27.42
N GLY A 320 -17.01 4.92 -26.82
CA GLY A 320 -16.28 3.86 -27.55
C GLY A 320 -14.93 4.33 -28.12
N ILE A 321 -14.37 5.41 -27.59
CA ILE A 321 -13.01 5.88 -27.91
C ILE A 321 -11.99 5.01 -27.18
N LEU A 322 -12.26 4.69 -25.92
CA LEU A 322 -11.54 3.65 -25.17
C LEU A 322 -12.33 2.34 -25.22
N GLU A 323 -11.62 1.23 -25.39
CA GLU A 323 -12.22 -0.10 -25.44
C GLU A 323 -12.29 -0.70 -24.04
N LYS A 324 -13.51 -0.92 -23.54
CA LYS A 324 -13.72 -1.58 -22.24
C LYS A 324 -13.26 -3.04 -22.32
N PRO A 325 -12.29 -3.48 -21.49
CA PRO A 325 -11.86 -4.87 -21.46
C PRO A 325 -13.00 -5.84 -21.09
N GLU A 326 -12.90 -7.08 -21.59
CA GLU A 326 -13.88 -8.12 -21.31
C GLU A 326 -13.97 -8.40 -19.79
N GLY A 327 -15.20 -8.59 -19.30
CA GLY A 327 -15.47 -8.89 -17.89
C GLY A 327 -15.52 -7.67 -16.95
N TRP A 328 -15.18 -6.46 -17.43
CA TRP A 328 -15.32 -5.25 -16.62
C TRP A 328 -16.79 -4.86 -16.43
N LYS A 329 -17.21 -4.80 -15.16
CA LYS A 329 -18.55 -4.36 -14.76
C LYS A 329 -18.73 -2.84 -14.83
N TYR A 330 -17.64 -2.10 -14.75
CA TYR A 330 -17.57 -0.66 -14.83
C TYR A 330 -16.23 -0.27 -15.47
N ALA A 331 -16.20 0.82 -16.23
CA ALA A 331 -14.96 1.41 -16.74
C ALA A 331 -14.90 2.91 -16.38
N PRO A 332 -13.74 3.41 -15.91
CA PRO A 332 -12.47 2.70 -15.68
C PRO A 332 -12.45 1.83 -14.40
N ASP A 333 -11.62 0.77 -14.34
CA ASP A 333 -11.32 0.00 -13.11
C ASP A 333 -9.95 0.39 -12.53
N LEU A 334 -9.95 1.11 -11.41
CA LEU A 334 -8.76 1.65 -10.74
C LEU A 334 -7.83 0.58 -10.16
N LEU A 335 -8.31 -0.65 -9.98
CA LEU A 335 -7.53 -1.74 -9.36
C LEU A 335 -6.77 -2.60 -10.38
N GLN A 336 -6.61 -2.11 -11.61
CA GLN A 336 -5.80 -2.71 -12.67
C GLN A 336 -4.35 -2.20 -12.68
N PHE A 337 -4.02 -1.27 -11.78
CA PHE A 337 -2.69 -0.69 -11.63
C PHE A 337 -2.12 -0.14 -12.95
N TYR A 338 -0.92 -0.58 -13.32
CA TYR A 338 -0.21 -0.20 -14.54
C TYR A 338 -0.57 -1.08 -15.75
N GLU A 339 -1.50 -2.03 -15.62
CA GLU A 339 -2.00 -2.86 -16.73
C GLU A 339 -3.07 -2.11 -17.55
N VAL A 340 -2.79 -0.86 -17.86
CA VAL A 340 -3.64 0.04 -18.64
C VAL A 340 -3.01 0.31 -19.99
N LYS A 341 -3.84 0.58 -21.01
CA LYS A 341 -3.36 0.63 -22.40
C LYS A 341 -3.02 2.04 -22.86
N THR A 342 -3.50 3.06 -22.15
CA THR A 342 -3.38 4.46 -22.59
C THR A 342 -2.77 5.36 -21.51
N PRO A 343 -2.04 6.43 -21.90
CA PRO A 343 -1.46 7.37 -20.94
C PRO A 343 -2.50 8.07 -20.05
N ILE A 344 -3.73 8.27 -20.55
CA ILE A 344 -4.80 8.90 -19.76
C ILE A 344 -5.26 7.99 -18.60
N GLU A 345 -5.27 6.67 -18.82
CA GLU A 345 -5.58 5.70 -17.77
C GLU A 345 -4.44 5.57 -16.75
N GLU A 346 -3.18 5.63 -17.22
CA GLU A 346 -2.00 5.63 -16.34
C GLU A 346 -1.99 6.88 -15.44
N GLU A 347 -2.25 8.06 -15.99
CA GLU A 347 -2.35 9.30 -15.21
C GLU A 347 -3.52 9.23 -14.20
N LEU A 348 -4.65 8.60 -14.56
CA LEU A 348 -5.75 8.37 -13.62
C LEU A 348 -5.34 7.44 -12.47
N TYR A 349 -4.57 6.39 -12.76
CA TYR A 349 -4.03 5.49 -11.74
C TYR A 349 -3.04 6.22 -10.80
N LEU A 350 -2.13 7.04 -11.34
CA LEU A 350 -1.22 7.85 -10.52
C LEU A 350 -2.00 8.85 -9.65
N MET A 351 -3.05 9.47 -10.20
CA MET A 351 -3.94 10.33 -9.43
C MET A 351 -4.58 9.57 -8.26
N PHE A 352 -5.02 8.33 -8.48
CA PHE A 352 -5.62 7.48 -7.46
C PHE A 352 -4.64 7.07 -6.37
N LEU A 353 -3.56 6.39 -6.74
CA LEU A 353 -2.72 5.64 -5.80
C LEU A 353 -1.53 6.45 -5.30
N GLU A 354 -1.12 7.51 -5.99
CA GLU A 354 -0.03 8.38 -5.55
C GLU A 354 -0.56 9.73 -5.02
N TYR A 355 -1.18 10.53 -5.89
CA TYR A 355 -1.44 11.94 -5.58
C TYR A 355 -2.56 12.10 -4.56
N ARG A 356 -3.71 11.45 -4.77
CA ARG A 356 -4.83 11.49 -3.81
C ARG A 356 -4.42 10.94 -2.46
N MET A 357 -3.68 9.83 -2.43
CA MET A 357 -3.19 9.23 -1.18
C MET A 357 -2.34 10.23 -0.39
N ARG A 358 -1.39 10.89 -1.04
CA ARG A 358 -0.54 11.89 -0.38
C ARG A 358 -1.30 13.11 0.11
N THR A 359 -2.32 13.56 -0.64
CA THR A 359 -3.16 14.71 -0.25
C THR A 359 -3.80 14.53 1.12
N PHE A 360 -4.55 13.44 1.33
CA PHE A 360 -5.25 13.28 2.60
C PHE A 360 -4.35 12.68 3.69
N GLN A 361 -3.45 11.74 3.36
CA GLN A 361 -2.57 11.15 4.37
C GLN A 361 -1.61 12.20 4.94
N GLY A 362 -1.12 13.13 4.11
CA GLY A 362 -0.34 14.27 4.56
C GLY A 362 -1.11 15.14 5.55
N ALA A 363 -2.41 15.35 5.30
CA ALA A 363 -3.25 16.18 6.16
C ALA A 363 -3.40 15.53 7.55
N PHE A 364 -3.67 14.22 7.61
CA PHE A 364 -3.80 13.50 8.89
C PHE A 364 -2.47 13.30 9.65
N HIS A 365 -1.33 13.37 8.97
CA HIS A 365 -0.01 13.34 9.61
C HIS A 365 0.59 14.74 9.85
N MET A 366 -0.23 15.80 9.74
CA MET A 366 0.17 17.18 9.99
C MET A 366 1.36 17.62 9.11
N ASN A 367 1.39 17.16 7.88
CA ASN A 367 2.46 17.42 6.92
C ASN A 367 1.93 18.27 5.73
N PRO A 368 2.15 19.60 5.74
CA PRO A 368 1.61 20.47 4.71
C PRO A 368 2.27 20.26 3.34
N ASP A 369 3.54 19.85 3.31
CA ASP A 369 4.30 19.66 2.08
C ASP A 369 3.77 18.44 1.31
N TYR A 370 3.56 17.32 2.02
CA TYR A 370 2.92 16.13 1.44
C TYR A 370 1.46 16.37 1.07
N SER A 371 0.72 17.10 1.90
CA SER A 371 -0.68 17.44 1.61
C SER A 371 -0.79 18.27 0.32
N HIS A 372 0.13 19.22 0.13
CA HIS A 372 0.07 20.19 -0.96
C HIS A 372 0.97 19.82 -2.14
N TRP A 373 2.29 19.93 -1.99
CA TRP A 373 3.25 19.84 -3.08
C TRP A 373 3.46 18.43 -3.62
N TYR A 374 3.31 17.39 -2.79
CA TYR A 374 3.39 15.99 -3.24
C TYR A 374 2.02 15.34 -3.47
N GLY A 375 0.93 16.01 -3.06
CA GLY A 375 -0.43 15.50 -3.15
C GLY A 375 -1.32 16.38 -4.02
N TRP A 376 -1.87 17.45 -3.41
CA TRP A 376 -2.89 18.30 -4.06
C TRP A 376 -2.44 18.92 -5.39
N ALA A 377 -1.24 19.49 -5.46
CA ALA A 377 -0.74 20.15 -6.65
C ALA A 377 -0.55 19.15 -7.83
N PRO A 378 0.12 18.00 -7.65
CA PRO A 378 0.12 16.92 -8.64
C PRO A 378 -1.28 16.45 -9.04
N MET A 379 -2.22 16.33 -8.09
CA MET A 379 -3.60 15.93 -8.39
C MET A 379 -4.30 16.95 -9.30
N LYS A 380 -4.13 18.25 -9.08
CA LYS A 380 -4.64 19.29 -9.97
C LYS A 380 -3.97 19.25 -11.35
N ALA A 381 -2.66 19.02 -11.41
CA ALA A 381 -1.92 18.89 -12.67
C ALA A 381 -2.37 17.67 -13.48
N ALA A 382 -2.58 16.53 -12.82
CA ALA A 382 -3.08 15.31 -13.42
C ALA A 382 -4.49 15.51 -14.02
N LEU A 383 -5.38 16.23 -13.33
CA LEU A 383 -6.71 16.53 -13.88
C LEU A 383 -6.62 17.37 -15.18
N VAL A 384 -5.70 18.33 -15.24
CA VAL A 384 -5.47 19.13 -16.46
C VAL A 384 -5.01 18.24 -17.61
N LYS A 385 -4.04 17.35 -17.37
CA LYS A 385 -3.56 16.42 -18.39
C LYS A 385 -4.65 15.47 -18.87
N ILE A 386 -5.42 14.90 -17.95
CA ILE A 386 -6.53 13.98 -18.27
C ILE A 386 -7.55 14.67 -19.16
N LYS A 387 -7.98 15.89 -18.80
CA LYS A 387 -8.92 16.66 -19.62
C LYS A 387 -8.35 17.00 -21.00
N TYR A 388 -7.08 17.41 -21.06
CA TYR A 388 -6.43 17.74 -22.32
C TYR A 388 -6.36 16.52 -23.25
N GLU A 389 -5.93 15.36 -22.74
CA GLU A 389 -5.84 14.14 -23.54
C GLU A 389 -7.23 13.63 -23.94
N ALA A 390 -8.23 13.74 -23.07
CA ALA A 390 -9.61 13.39 -23.41
C ALA A 390 -10.15 14.22 -24.59
N GLU A 391 -9.97 15.53 -24.57
CA GLU A 391 -10.41 16.40 -25.67
C GLU A 391 -9.65 16.13 -26.97
N LYS A 392 -8.35 15.84 -26.88
CA LYS A 392 -7.54 15.42 -28.03
C LYS A 392 -8.07 14.11 -28.64
N LEU A 393 -8.31 13.08 -27.83
CA LEU A 393 -8.84 11.79 -28.30
C LEU A 393 -10.23 11.92 -28.92
N LYS A 394 -11.10 12.76 -28.36
CA LYS A 394 -12.41 13.09 -28.96
C LYS A 394 -12.25 13.77 -30.32
N ALA A 395 -11.32 14.72 -30.45
CA ALA A 395 -11.07 15.41 -31.72
C ALA A 395 -10.50 14.47 -32.79
N GLU A 396 -9.58 13.57 -32.42
CA GLU A 396 -9.03 12.55 -33.32
C GLU A 396 -10.13 11.62 -33.84
N LYS A 397 -11.02 11.14 -32.97
CA LYS A 397 -12.17 10.31 -33.34
C LYS A 397 -13.09 11.00 -34.36
N LEU A 398 -13.42 12.28 -34.12
CA LEU A 398 -14.24 13.08 -35.05
C LEU A 398 -13.54 13.29 -36.39
N GLY A 399 -12.22 13.50 -36.39
CA GLY A 399 -11.42 13.62 -37.62
C GLY A 399 -11.41 12.33 -38.45
N GLU A 400 -11.31 11.17 -37.80
CA GLU A 400 -11.41 9.86 -38.46
C GLU A 400 -12.79 9.60 -39.05
N GLU A 401 -13.86 9.98 -38.35
CA GLU A 401 -15.24 9.84 -38.84
C GLU A 401 -15.53 10.81 -40.00
N GLY A 402 -15.03 12.05 -39.94
CA GLY A 402 -15.11 13.02 -41.03
C GLY A 402 -14.33 12.58 -42.28
N SER A 403 -13.18 11.92 -42.09
CA SER A 403 -12.38 11.31 -43.17
C SER A 403 -13.11 10.14 -43.84
N LYS A 404 -13.77 9.26 -43.06
CA LYS A 404 -14.56 8.14 -43.58
C LYS A 404 -15.85 8.55 -44.32
N ALA A 405 -16.35 9.77 -44.09
CA ALA A 405 -17.56 10.29 -44.73
C ALA A 405 -17.33 10.89 -46.14
N THR A 406 -16.09 10.93 -46.64
CA THR A 406 -15.79 11.47 -47.98
C THR A 406 -15.62 10.32 -48.98
N PRO A 407 -16.55 10.05 -49.91
CA PRO A 407 -16.32 9.05 -50.93
C PRO A 407 -15.24 9.56 -51.89
N THR A 408 -14.17 8.78 -52.04
CA THR A 408 -13.12 9.04 -53.03
C THR A 408 -13.75 9.05 -54.43
N PRO A 409 -13.64 10.13 -55.22
CA PRO A 409 -14.03 10.09 -56.63
C PRO A 409 -13.08 9.15 -57.35
N THR A 410 -13.62 8.10 -57.99
CA THR A 410 -12.87 7.27 -58.93
C THR A 410 -12.34 8.15 -60.05
N ALA A 411 -11.02 8.36 -60.07
CA ALA A 411 -10.34 9.10 -61.12
C ALA A 411 -10.30 8.25 -62.41
N GLU A 412 -11.03 8.71 -63.42
CA GLU A 412 -10.97 8.23 -64.78
C GLU A 412 -9.59 8.58 -65.38
N LYS A 413 -8.85 7.56 -65.83
CA LYS A 413 -7.53 7.75 -66.45
C LYS A 413 -7.69 8.47 -67.78
N THR A 414 -7.18 9.69 -67.87
CA THR A 414 -6.86 10.32 -69.16
C THR A 414 -5.35 10.49 -69.26
N GLU A 415 -4.75 9.79 -70.23
CA GLU A 415 -3.37 10.00 -70.64
C GLU A 415 -3.18 11.40 -71.24
N LYS A 416 -2.13 12.11 -70.82
CA LYS A 416 -1.45 13.05 -71.71
C LYS A 416 0.02 13.29 -71.33
N GLN A 417 0.85 12.78 -72.23
CA GLN A 417 2.17 13.20 -72.73
C GLN A 417 3.09 14.11 -71.90
N SER A 418 4.32 13.61 -71.78
CA SER A 418 5.52 14.23 -71.25
C SER A 418 6.02 15.41 -72.10
N GLU A 419 6.43 16.49 -71.43
CA GLU A 419 7.52 17.34 -71.89
C GLU A 419 8.59 17.49 -70.79
N SER A 420 9.84 17.48 -71.23
CA SER A 420 11.07 17.30 -70.50
C SER A 420 11.49 18.52 -69.67
N ALA A 421 11.96 18.28 -68.43
CA ALA A 421 12.73 19.23 -67.63
C ALA A 421 14.21 18.81 -67.58
N PRO A 422 15.18 19.72 -67.76
CA PRO A 422 16.59 19.45 -67.48
C PRO A 422 16.98 19.88 -66.05
N GLY A 423 17.84 19.08 -65.41
CA GLY A 423 18.84 19.60 -64.45
C GLY A 423 18.68 19.21 -62.98
N PHE A 424 19.16 18.03 -62.61
CA PHE A 424 19.59 17.71 -61.24
C PHE A 424 20.98 18.31 -60.98
N GLY A 425 21.20 18.87 -59.78
CA GLY A 425 22.54 19.05 -59.24
C GLY A 425 22.66 20.14 -58.18
N LEU A 426 22.59 19.72 -56.90
CA LEU A 426 23.33 20.22 -55.72
C LEU A 426 22.47 20.24 -54.45
N LEU A 427 22.53 19.11 -53.73
CA LEU A 427 22.04 18.93 -52.38
C LEU A 427 23.26 18.54 -51.53
N ALA A 428 23.92 19.53 -50.92
CA ALA A 428 24.91 19.32 -49.86
C ALA A 428 25.23 20.67 -49.19
N GLY A 429 24.81 20.84 -47.92
CA GLY A 429 25.43 21.85 -47.05
C GLY A 429 24.51 22.59 -46.10
N LEU A 430 23.89 21.91 -45.13
CA LEU A 430 23.43 22.56 -43.89
C LEU A 430 23.50 21.58 -42.69
N ILE A 431 24.72 21.09 -42.39
CA ILE A 431 25.08 20.58 -41.07
C ILE A 431 26.41 21.23 -40.69
N ALA A 432 26.37 22.44 -40.09
CA ALA A 432 27.49 23.03 -39.34
C ALA A 432 27.09 24.39 -38.71
N ILE A 433 26.05 24.46 -37.87
CA ILE A 433 25.84 25.61 -36.98
C ILE A 433 25.45 25.11 -35.59
N SER A 434 26.44 24.61 -34.84
CA SER A 434 26.34 24.45 -33.37
C SER A 434 27.69 24.13 -32.68
N ALA A 435 28.84 24.43 -33.31
CA ALA A 435 30.17 24.18 -32.72
C ALA A 435 31.03 25.44 -32.50
N ALA A 436 30.47 26.65 -32.61
CA ALA A 436 31.23 27.91 -32.51
C ALA A 436 31.02 28.72 -31.22
N VAL A 437 30.36 28.17 -30.19
CA VAL A 437 30.09 28.88 -28.91
C VAL A 437 30.89 28.33 -27.73
N VAL A 438 31.65 27.24 -27.89
CA VAL A 438 32.35 26.58 -26.77
C VAL A 438 33.83 26.99 -26.59
N THR A 439 34.45 27.70 -27.54
CA THR A 439 35.90 28.03 -27.45
C THR A 439 36.24 29.42 -26.90
N TRP A 440 35.27 30.18 -26.38
CA TRP A 440 35.54 31.54 -25.84
C TRP A 440 35.64 31.64 -24.30
N ARG A 441 35.50 30.53 -23.54
CA ARG A 441 35.55 30.57 -22.06
C ARG A 441 36.73 29.84 -21.38
N ALA A 442 37.75 29.39 -22.13
CA ALA A 442 38.91 28.68 -21.57
C ALA A 442 40.23 29.48 -21.59
N ARG A 443 40.18 30.82 -21.60
CA ARG A 443 41.35 31.69 -21.36
C ARG A 443 40.97 32.89 -20.52
N ARG A 444 40.81 32.67 -19.20
CA ARG A 444 41.04 33.61 -18.09
C ARG A 444 40.50 33.01 -16.78
N ARG A 445 41.27 32.12 -16.18
CA ARG A 445 41.59 32.00 -14.75
C ARG A 445 42.47 30.78 -14.55
#